data_AF-D8FBC0-F1
#
_entry.id   AF-D8FBC0-F1
#
_cell.length_a   1.000
_cell.length_b   1.000
_cell.length_c   1.000
_cell.angle_alpha   90.00
_cell.angle_beta   90.00
_cell.angle_gamma   90.00
#
_symmetry.space_group_name_H-M   'P 1'
#
loop_
_entity.id
_entity.type
_entity.pdbx_description
1 polymer ?
#
loop_
_entity_poly.entity_id
_entity_poly.type
_entity_poly.pdbx_seq_one_letter_code
_entity_poly.pdbx_strand_id
1 'polypeptide(L)'
;MSSTGGHKAQFHALRNFCLPPLLNKKKADNGRINIWSAGCANGEEAYSIAMLIRDLVFDDFQRKVYIKGTDISRQALRKARERVYTERAIRGLAPHYLERYFTKQGDRYLLSADIRTMSGQWWILNTSTCPRNLFQWIPCPGGTLFPVVMWTSISPRITTGALEIRPPQTTLRPTEIEAPAKTPSKSLDESLSVARKLADNGETIAAATILDNIIRQNPLHAQAYFMLAMIHNDAGNLDQSSHYLKRVIYLEPENPLAHLHLADVFKAASRKADAVKEYTNVISLLEKRKNLEEEFGDGFTGQAILAAARAHLKMIAANPTGW
;
A
#
# COMPACT_ATOMS: atom_id res chain seq x y z
N MET A 1 4.56 14.84 -1.80
CA MET A 1 4.17 14.15 -0.55
C MET A 1 5.26 13.13 -0.23
N SER A 2 5.61 12.97 1.06
CA SER A 2 6.78 12.25 1.63
C SER A 2 8.10 13.06 1.73
N SER A 3 8.76 12.94 2.89
CA SER A 3 9.91 13.72 3.35
C SER A 3 11.27 13.15 2.91
N THR A 4 11.29 12.30 1.91
CA THR A 4 12.50 11.73 1.32
C THR A 4 12.71 12.35 -0.06
N GLY A 5 13.89 12.89 -0.32
CA GLY A 5 14.22 13.61 -1.56
C GLY A 5 13.93 12.85 -2.86
N GLY A 6 13.76 11.52 -2.80
CA GLY A 6 13.46 10.67 -3.94
C GLY A 6 12.12 10.97 -4.64
N HIS A 7 11.04 11.27 -3.89
CA HIS A 7 9.73 11.46 -4.51
C HIS A 7 9.59 12.80 -5.26
N LYS A 8 10.35 13.82 -4.86
CA LYS A 8 10.36 15.12 -5.57
C LYS A 8 10.96 14.99 -6.97
N ALA A 9 12.05 14.24 -7.11
CA ALA A 9 12.67 13.98 -8.40
C ALA A 9 11.75 13.17 -9.33
N GLN A 10 11.07 12.17 -8.79
CA GLN A 10 10.11 11.35 -9.53
C GLN A 10 8.91 12.18 -10.01
N PHE A 11 8.33 13.01 -9.14
CA PHE A 11 7.23 13.91 -9.51
C PHE A 11 7.65 14.97 -10.53
N HIS A 12 8.86 15.51 -10.40
CA HIS A 12 9.43 16.43 -11.38
C HIS A 12 9.60 15.75 -12.75
N ALA A 13 10.12 14.53 -12.77
CA ALA A 13 10.27 13.77 -14.01
C ALA A 13 8.92 13.44 -14.65
N LEU A 14 7.94 13.03 -13.83
CA LEU A 14 6.58 12.76 -14.29
C LEU A 14 5.95 14.02 -14.92
N ARG A 15 6.06 15.18 -14.26
CA ARG A 15 5.49 16.45 -14.73
C ARG A 15 6.15 16.95 -16.01
N ASN A 16 7.47 16.89 -16.09
CA ASN A 16 8.22 17.60 -17.13
C ASN A 16 8.59 16.72 -18.32
N PHE A 17 8.75 15.41 -18.13
CA PHE A 17 9.22 14.51 -19.18
C PHE A 17 8.20 13.43 -19.57
N CYS A 18 7.44 12.87 -18.62
CA CYS A 18 6.57 11.73 -18.94
C CYS A 18 5.16 12.13 -19.38
N LEU A 19 4.49 13.00 -18.61
CA LEU A 19 3.08 13.36 -18.86
C LEU A 19 2.89 14.22 -20.12
N PRO A 20 3.66 15.30 -20.38
CA PRO A 20 3.42 16.16 -21.53
C PRO A 20 3.43 15.45 -22.89
N PRO A 21 4.43 14.62 -23.24
CA PRO A 21 4.41 13.93 -24.53
C PRO A 21 3.29 12.88 -24.62
N LEU A 22 2.97 12.19 -23.52
CA LEU A 22 1.87 11.23 -23.46
C LEU A 22 0.52 11.91 -23.70
N LEU A 23 0.28 13.03 -23.02
CA LEU A 23 -0.93 13.82 -23.13
C LEU A 23 -1.09 14.36 -24.55
N ASN A 24 -0.02 14.94 -25.12
CA ASN A 24 -0.05 15.49 -26.48
C ASN A 24 -0.36 14.40 -27.53
N LYS A 25 0.31 13.24 -27.43
CA LYS A 25 0.07 12.11 -28.33
C LYS A 25 -1.38 11.61 -28.24
N LYS A 26 -1.87 11.37 -27.01
CA LYS A 26 -3.23 10.83 -26.83
C LYS A 26 -4.31 11.85 -27.14
N LYS A 27 -4.03 13.14 -26.98
CA LYS A 27 -4.92 14.22 -27.42
C LYS A 27 -5.03 14.24 -28.95
N ALA A 28 -3.91 14.12 -29.66
CA ALA A 28 -3.91 14.03 -31.14
C ALA A 28 -4.68 12.80 -31.64
N ASP A 29 -4.52 11.65 -30.98
CA ASP A 29 -5.21 10.41 -31.32
C ASP A 29 -6.66 10.35 -30.76
N ASN A 30 -7.13 11.41 -30.10
CA ASN A 30 -8.41 11.49 -29.38
C ASN A 30 -8.68 10.34 -28.38
N GLY A 31 -7.61 9.68 -27.92
CA GLY A 31 -7.63 8.48 -27.10
C GLY A 31 -7.89 8.75 -25.61
N ARG A 32 -8.05 7.67 -24.83
CA ARG A 32 -8.17 7.73 -23.37
C ARG A 32 -6.83 7.40 -22.69
N ILE A 33 -6.65 7.90 -21.48
CA ILE A 33 -5.47 7.62 -20.65
C ILE A 33 -5.95 6.93 -19.38
N ASN A 34 -5.38 5.75 -19.10
CA ASN A 34 -5.61 5.03 -17.86
C ASN A 34 -4.30 4.98 -17.09
N ILE A 35 -4.31 5.51 -15.87
CA ILE A 35 -3.16 5.51 -14.96
C ILE A 35 -3.49 4.61 -13.78
N TRP A 36 -2.57 3.73 -13.43
CA TRP A 36 -2.74 2.84 -12.30
C TRP A 36 -1.69 3.14 -11.23
N SER A 37 -2.14 3.53 -10.04
CA SER A 37 -1.32 3.65 -8.83
C SER A 37 -1.50 2.37 -8.01
N ALA A 38 -0.51 1.49 -8.09
CA ALA A 38 -0.46 0.24 -7.33
C ALA A 38 0.20 0.49 -5.96
N GLY A 39 -0.44 0.06 -4.88
CA GLY A 39 0.00 0.36 -3.51
C GLY A 39 -0.26 1.81 -3.11
N CYS A 40 -1.41 2.37 -3.49
CA CYS A 40 -1.70 3.79 -3.35
C CYS A 40 -1.86 4.31 -1.91
N ALA A 41 -1.76 3.44 -0.89
CA ALA A 41 -1.91 3.78 0.53
C ALA A 41 -3.17 4.63 0.81
N ASN A 42 -3.05 5.83 1.40
CA ASN A 42 -4.19 6.72 1.64
C ASN A 42 -4.51 7.61 0.42
N GLY A 43 -4.07 7.20 -0.77
CA GLY A 43 -4.35 7.86 -2.04
C GLY A 43 -3.45 9.06 -2.34
N GLU A 44 -2.46 9.39 -1.49
CA GLU A 44 -1.61 10.58 -1.66
C GLU A 44 -1.00 10.67 -3.07
N GLU A 45 -0.49 9.54 -3.59
CA GLU A 45 0.14 9.48 -4.91
C GLU A 45 -0.88 9.62 -6.05
N ALA A 46 -1.97 8.84 -6.00
CA ALA A 46 -3.02 8.88 -7.00
C ALA A 46 -3.65 10.28 -7.13
N TYR A 47 -3.89 10.95 -6.00
CA TYR A 47 -4.41 12.32 -5.98
C TYR A 47 -3.38 13.35 -6.43
N SER A 48 -2.10 13.15 -6.10
CA SER A 48 -1.03 14.03 -6.60
C SER A 48 -0.89 13.97 -8.12
N ILE A 49 -1.03 12.78 -8.72
CA ILE A 49 -1.08 12.62 -10.18
C ILE A 49 -2.32 13.31 -10.75
N ALA A 50 -3.49 13.17 -10.11
CA ALA A 50 -4.72 13.83 -10.54
C ALA A 50 -4.58 15.36 -10.55
N MET A 51 -3.99 15.94 -9.49
CA MET A 51 -3.70 17.38 -9.40
C MET A 51 -2.71 17.82 -10.50
N LEU A 52 -1.66 17.05 -10.77
CA LEU A 52 -0.72 17.34 -11.86
C LEU A 52 -1.42 17.38 -13.23
N ILE A 53 -2.27 16.41 -13.52
CA ILE A 53 -2.98 16.35 -14.81
C ILE A 53 -3.95 17.52 -14.95
N ARG A 54 -4.60 17.90 -13.85
CA ARG A 54 -5.49 19.08 -13.81
C ARG A 54 -4.74 20.39 -14.05
N ASP A 55 -3.45 20.47 -13.70
CA ASP A 55 -2.60 21.62 -13.98
C ASP A 55 -1.99 21.61 -15.39
N LEU A 56 -1.79 20.44 -16.00
CA LEU A 56 -1.15 20.32 -17.31
C LEU A 56 -2.13 20.37 -18.48
N VAL A 57 -3.36 19.95 -18.25
CA VAL A 57 -4.45 19.93 -19.23
C VAL A 57 -5.52 20.87 -18.71
N PHE A 58 -6.08 21.77 -19.52
CA PHE A 58 -7.16 22.68 -19.08
C PHE A 58 -8.46 22.50 -19.87
N ASP A 59 -8.47 21.58 -20.85
CA ASP A 59 -9.60 21.33 -21.74
C ASP A 59 -10.35 20.03 -21.39
N ASP A 60 -11.40 19.73 -22.16
CA ASP A 60 -12.26 18.56 -21.95
C ASP A 60 -11.53 17.21 -22.02
N PHE A 61 -10.28 17.20 -22.51
CA PHE A 61 -9.46 15.99 -22.52
C PHE A 61 -9.22 15.42 -21.12
N GLN A 62 -9.27 16.26 -20.08
CA GLN A 62 -9.21 15.80 -18.68
C GLN A 62 -10.24 14.71 -18.36
N ARG A 63 -11.44 14.75 -18.97
CA ARG A 63 -12.51 13.77 -18.74
C ARG A 63 -12.19 12.38 -19.31
N LYS A 64 -11.16 12.29 -20.16
CA LYS A 64 -10.68 11.04 -20.78
C LYS A 64 -9.52 10.40 -20.01
N VAL A 65 -9.11 11.01 -18.90
CA VAL A 65 -8.07 10.49 -18.02
C VAL A 65 -8.73 9.81 -16.81
N TYR A 66 -8.40 8.54 -16.62
CA TYR A 66 -8.89 7.74 -15.49
C TYR A 66 -7.71 7.31 -14.63
N ILE A 67 -7.80 7.59 -13.33
CA ILE A 67 -6.79 7.15 -12.37
C ILE A 67 -7.41 6.08 -11.48
N LYS A 68 -6.81 4.89 -11.50
CA LYS A 68 -7.17 3.76 -10.65
C LYS A 68 -6.18 3.65 -9.51
N GLY A 69 -6.66 3.73 -8.28
CA GLY A 69 -5.88 3.44 -7.09
C GLY A 69 -6.17 2.03 -6.61
N THR A 70 -5.13 1.22 -6.38
CA THR A 70 -5.31 -0.09 -5.73
C THR A 70 -4.39 -0.24 -4.55
N ASP A 71 -4.91 -0.82 -3.49
CA ASP A 71 -4.13 -1.14 -2.31
C ASP A 71 -4.62 -2.44 -1.66
N ILE A 72 -3.73 -3.07 -0.92
CA ILE A 72 -4.05 -4.27 -0.15
C ILE A 72 -4.83 -3.92 1.14
N SER A 73 -4.55 -2.79 1.80
CA SER A 73 -5.30 -2.41 3.02
C SER A 73 -6.62 -1.74 2.70
N ARG A 74 -7.71 -2.35 3.20
CA ARG A 74 -9.04 -1.77 3.15
C ARG A 74 -9.14 -0.46 3.93
N GLN A 75 -8.41 -0.34 5.05
CA GLN A 75 -8.42 0.86 5.87
C GLN A 75 -7.78 2.04 5.13
N ALA A 76 -6.67 1.80 4.44
CA ALA A 76 -6.01 2.80 3.62
C ALA A 76 -6.91 3.26 2.45
N LEU A 77 -7.60 2.32 1.78
CA LEU A 77 -8.59 2.67 0.75
C LEU A 77 -9.79 3.45 1.30
N ARG A 78 -10.24 3.18 2.54
CA ARG A 78 -11.29 3.99 3.20
C ARG A 78 -10.81 5.42 3.43
N LYS A 79 -9.61 5.58 4.00
CA LYS A 79 -8.98 6.90 4.20
C LYS A 79 -8.77 7.65 2.88
N ALA A 80 -8.34 6.94 1.82
CA ALA A 80 -8.22 7.51 0.49
C ALA A 80 -9.56 8.06 -0.02
N ARG A 81 -10.67 7.32 0.19
CA ARG A 81 -12.02 7.76 -0.20
C ARG A 81 -12.53 8.95 0.62
N GLU A 82 -12.12 9.07 1.88
CA GLU A 82 -12.45 10.22 2.75
C GLU A 82 -11.79 11.51 2.24
N ARG A 83 -10.57 11.42 1.68
CA ARG A 83 -9.80 12.56 1.12
C ARG A 83 -9.44 13.63 2.13
N VAL A 84 -9.32 13.22 3.39
CA VAL A 84 -8.97 14.08 4.50
C VAL A 84 -7.54 13.79 4.92
N TYR A 85 -6.71 14.83 4.89
CA TYR A 85 -5.28 14.73 5.18
C TYR A 85 -4.91 15.60 6.38
N THR A 86 -3.94 15.15 7.16
CA THR A 86 -3.36 15.93 8.26
C THR A 86 -2.29 16.89 7.72
N GLU A 87 -1.97 17.93 8.49
CA GLU A 87 -0.89 18.87 8.15
C GLU A 87 0.45 18.17 7.87
N ARG A 88 0.73 17.08 8.60
CA ARG A 88 1.93 16.26 8.39
C ARG A 88 1.95 15.61 7.00
N ALA A 89 0.81 15.12 6.50
CA ALA A 89 0.72 14.45 5.20
C ALA A 89 0.94 15.44 4.05
N ILE A 90 0.52 16.70 4.22
CA ILE A 90 0.59 17.73 3.18
C ILE A 90 1.85 18.61 3.24
N ARG A 91 2.68 18.52 4.30
CA ARG A 91 3.90 19.34 4.49
C ARG A 91 4.84 19.37 3.29
N GLY A 92 4.84 18.31 2.47
CA GLY A 92 5.68 18.21 1.27
C GLY A 92 5.06 18.74 -0.03
N LEU A 93 3.87 19.36 0.03
CA LEU A 93 3.14 19.88 -1.13
C LEU A 93 3.43 21.38 -1.29
N ALA A 94 3.59 21.86 -2.53
CA ALA A 94 3.85 23.28 -2.75
C ALA A 94 2.62 24.13 -2.39
N PRO A 95 2.78 25.36 -1.86
CA PRO A 95 1.67 26.18 -1.34
C PRO A 95 0.52 26.38 -2.34
N HIS A 96 0.85 26.59 -3.62
CA HIS A 96 -0.15 26.80 -4.67
C HIS A 96 -1.08 25.59 -4.87
N TYR A 97 -0.64 24.36 -4.60
CA TYR A 97 -1.53 23.19 -4.63
C TYR A 97 -2.49 23.17 -3.46
N LEU A 98 -2.04 23.61 -2.28
CA LEU A 98 -2.88 23.69 -1.08
C LEU A 98 -3.99 24.71 -1.26
N GLU A 99 -3.66 25.89 -1.76
CA GLU A 99 -4.63 26.95 -2.03
C GLU A 99 -5.65 26.55 -3.10
N ARG A 100 -5.20 25.81 -4.13
CA ARG A 100 -6.05 25.47 -5.28
C ARG A 100 -6.95 24.25 -5.07
N TYR A 101 -6.46 23.24 -4.36
CA TYR A 101 -7.12 21.92 -4.31
C TYR A 101 -7.58 21.49 -2.93
N PHE A 102 -7.17 22.18 -1.86
CA PHE A 102 -7.52 21.83 -0.50
C PHE A 102 -8.32 22.93 0.19
N THR A 103 -9.29 22.51 1.01
CA THR A 103 -9.99 23.39 1.94
C THR A 103 -9.57 23.01 3.36
N LYS A 104 -9.07 23.98 4.12
CA LYS A 104 -8.71 23.77 5.53
C LYS A 104 -9.99 23.72 6.37
N GLN A 105 -10.17 22.62 7.10
CA GLN A 105 -11.26 22.41 8.07
C GLN A 105 -10.64 22.04 9.42
N GLY A 106 -10.46 23.05 10.28
CA GLY A 106 -9.72 22.90 11.54
C GLY A 106 -8.26 22.47 11.30
N ASP A 107 -7.86 21.36 11.89
CA ASP A 107 -6.51 20.78 11.76
C ASP A 107 -6.35 19.82 10.58
N ARG A 108 -7.37 19.73 9.72
CA ARG A 108 -7.40 18.81 8.58
C ARG A 108 -7.59 19.55 7.27
N TYR A 109 -7.12 18.92 6.19
CA TYR A 109 -7.20 19.42 4.82
C TYR A 109 -8.05 18.48 4.00
N LEU A 110 -9.16 18.98 3.46
CA LEU A 110 -10.07 18.23 2.61
C LEU A 110 -9.75 18.51 1.14
N LEU A 111 -9.49 17.46 0.35
CA LEU A 111 -9.27 17.60 -1.09
C LEU A 111 -10.60 17.83 -1.83
N SER A 112 -10.60 18.73 -2.82
CA SER A 112 -11.75 19.05 -3.66
C SER A 112 -12.40 17.81 -4.32
N ALA A 113 -13.73 17.84 -4.47
CA ALA A 113 -14.53 16.79 -5.13
C ALA A 113 -14.21 16.63 -6.62
N ASP A 114 -13.75 17.69 -7.28
CA ASP A 114 -13.45 17.64 -8.71
C ASP A 114 -12.31 16.67 -9.01
N ILE A 115 -11.29 16.62 -8.14
CA ILE A 115 -10.15 15.72 -8.26
C ILE A 115 -10.57 14.27 -8.01
N ARG A 116 -11.56 14.04 -7.12
CA ARG A 116 -12.11 12.70 -6.86
C ARG A 116 -12.73 12.08 -8.11
N THR A 117 -13.38 12.87 -8.95
CA THR A 117 -14.05 12.39 -10.16
C THR A 117 -13.05 11.78 -11.15
N MET A 118 -11.84 12.34 -11.25
CA MET A 118 -10.77 11.80 -12.09
C MET A 118 -10.16 10.51 -11.53
N SER A 119 -10.11 10.39 -10.21
CA SER A 119 -9.56 9.23 -9.50
C SER A 119 -10.64 8.35 -8.87
N GLY A 120 -11.81 8.23 -9.49
CA GLY A 120 -13.02 7.67 -8.85
C GLY A 120 -12.99 6.16 -8.59
N GLN A 121 -12.05 5.42 -9.17
CA GLN A 121 -12.03 3.95 -9.13
C GLN A 121 -10.98 3.42 -8.14
N TRP A 122 -11.43 2.96 -6.97
CA TRP A 122 -10.58 2.40 -5.91
C TRP A 122 -10.93 0.94 -5.65
N TRP A 123 -9.95 0.05 -5.85
CA TRP A 123 -10.14 -1.39 -5.74
C TRP A 123 -9.14 -2.01 -4.76
N ILE A 124 -9.56 -3.06 -4.06
CA ILE A 124 -8.66 -3.87 -3.22
C ILE A 124 -7.81 -4.72 -4.15
N LEU A 125 -6.49 -4.70 -3.96
CA LEU A 125 -5.60 -5.59 -4.69
C LEU A 125 -5.76 -7.01 -4.14
N ASN A 126 -6.48 -7.86 -4.87
CA ASN A 126 -6.48 -9.30 -4.63
C ASN A 126 -5.54 -9.95 -5.66
N THR A 127 -4.47 -10.57 -5.20
CA THR A 127 -3.40 -11.16 -6.04
C THR A 127 -3.92 -12.22 -7.01
N SER A 128 -5.10 -12.79 -6.76
CA SER A 128 -5.81 -13.72 -7.65
C SER A 128 -6.52 -13.07 -8.84
N THR A 129 -6.73 -11.75 -8.83
CA THR A 129 -7.46 -11.01 -9.90
C THR A 129 -6.57 -10.12 -10.76
N CYS A 130 -5.24 -10.24 -10.63
CA CYS A 130 -4.33 -9.57 -11.55
C CYS A 130 -4.53 -10.17 -12.95
N PRO A 131 -4.97 -9.41 -13.96
CA PRO A 131 -5.11 -9.96 -15.30
C PRO A 131 -3.72 -10.42 -15.77
N ARG A 132 -3.57 -11.72 -16.03
CA ARG A 132 -2.29 -12.35 -16.44
C ARG A 132 -1.72 -11.80 -17.75
N ASN A 133 -2.48 -10.99 -18.49
CA ASN A 133 -2.13 -10.51 -19.83
C ASN A 133 -1.46 -9.12 -19.86
N LEU A 134 -0.91 -8.63 -18.73
CA LEU A 134 -0.43 -7.25 -18.59
C LEU A 134 1.10 -7.10 -18.44
N PHE A 135 1.87 -8.17 -18.61
CA PHE A 135 3.33 -8.12 -18.41
C PHE A 135 4.09 -8.56 -19.66
N GLN A 136 4.64 -7.59 -20.39
CA GLN A 136 5.76 -7.82 -21.32
C GLN A 136 6.88 -6.83 -20.97
N TRP A 137 8.05 -7.37 -20.65
CA TRP A 137 9.23 -6.65 -20.22
C TRP A 137 9.90 -5.96 -21.41
N ILE A 138 10.29 -4.68 -21.27
CA ILE A 138 11.17 -4.00 -22.23
C ILE A 138 12.50 -3.71 -21.52
N PRO A 139 13.65 -4.15 -22.06
CA PRO A 139 14.95 -3.83 -21.49
C PRO A 139 15.36 -2.39 -21.88
N CYS A 140 15.87 -1.63 -20.92
CA CYS A 140 16.59 -0.38 -21.19
C CYS A 140 18.11 -0.66 -21.24
N PRO A 141 18.86 -0.13 -22.22
CA PRO A 141 20.32 -0.20 -22.19
C PRO A 141 20.84 0.83 -21.17
N GLY A 142 21.48 0.34 -20.11
CA GLY A 142 22.02 1.14 -19.01
C GLY A 142 21.29 0.86 -17.70
N GLY A 143 21.76 -0.17 -16.98
CA GLY A 143 21.09 -0.73 -15.81
C GLY A 143 20.93 0.27 -14.65
N THR A 144 19.69 0.63 -14.33
CA THR A 144 19.21 0.85 -12.96
C THR A 144 17.68 0.68 -12.97
N LEU A 145 17.16 -0.32 -12.24
CA LEU A 145 15.73 -0.64 -12.20
C LEU A 145 14.94 0.39 -11.38
N PHE A 146 13.91 1.00 -11.99
CA PHE A 146 12.83 1.71 -11.30
C PHE A 146 11.48 1.32 -11.91
N PRO A 147 10.44 1.01 -11.11
CA PRO A 147 9.14 0.62 -11.65
C PRO A 147 8.31 1.86 -11.97
N VAL A 148 8.30 2.27 -13.24
CA VAL A 148 7.22 3.09 -13.83
C VAL A 148 6.75 2.35 -15.07
N VAL A 149 5.59 1.69 -15.00
CA VAL A 149 5.05 0.89 -16.11
C VAL A 149 4.04 1.73 -16.88
N MET A 150 4.37 2.12 -18.12
CA MET A 150 3.46 2.74 -19.09
C MET A 150 3.23 1.78 -20.27
N TRP A 151 1.97 1.60 -20.71
CA TRP A 151 1.62 0.81 -21.89
C TRP A 151 1.06 1.68 -23.03
N THR A 152 1.59 1.49 -24.24
CA THR A 152 1.00 1.96 -25.50
C THR A 152 0.32 0.79 -26.22
N SER A 153 -0.98 0.90 -26.50
CA SER A 153 -1.70 -0.03 -27.37
C SER A 153 -1.35 0.25 -28.84
N ILE A 154 -0.91 -0.79 -29.55
CA ILE A 154 -0.87 -0.88 -31.01
C ILE A 154 -2.29 -1.22 -31.47
N SER A 155 -2.82 -0.47 -32.44
CA SER A 155 -4.10 -0.78 -33.11
C SER A 155 -3.82 -1.47 -34.44
N PRO A 156 -4.53 -2.55 -34.83
CA PRO A 156 -4.69 -2.89 -36.23
C PRO A 156 -5.90 -2.12 -36.82
N ARG A 157 -5.74 -1.61 -38.04
CA ARG A 157 -6.82 -1.00 -38.84
C ARG A 157 -7.90 -2.02 -39.12
N ILE A 158 -9.17 -1.65 -38.95
CA ILE A 158 -10.30 -2.28 -39.62
C ILE A 158 -10.94 -1.22 -40.51
N THR A 159 -10.91 -1.49 -41.82
CA THR A 159 -11.60 -0.74 -42.86
C THR A 159 -13.11 -1.05 -42.82
N THR A 160 -13.88 0.01 -43.01
CA THR A 160 -15.32 0.14 -43.24
C THR A 160 -16.12 -1.07 -43.74
N GLY A 161 -17.22 -1.36 -43.04
CA GLY A 161 -18.40 -2.08 -43.53
C GLY A 161 -19.56 -1.87 -42.54
N ALA A 162 -20.59 -1.15 -42.97
CA ALA A 162 -21.71 -0.73 -42.13
C ALA A 162 -22.53 -1.92 -41.59
N LEU A 163 -22.86 -1.89 -40.29
CA LEU A 163 -23.96 -2.66 -39.72
C LEU A 163 -24.63 -1.80 -38.64
N GLU A 164 -25.91 -1.49 -38.83
CA GLU A 164 -26.75 -0.80 -37.86
C GLU A 164 -26.86 -1.63 -36.57
N ILE A 165 -26.56 -1.02 -35.43
CA ILE A 165 -26.76 -1.64 -34.11
C ILE A 165 -27.92 -0.92 -33.43
N ARG A 166 -29.06 -1.60 -33.32
CA ARG A 166 -30.17 -1.21 -32.44
C ARG A 166 -29.72 -1.24 -30.97
N PRO A 167 -30.21 -0.33 -30.10
CA PRO A 167 -29.87 -0.33 -28.69
C PRO A 167 -30.48 -1.57 -28.00
N PRO A 168 -29.72 -2.32 -27.18
CA PRO A 168 -30.28 -3.42 -26.42
C PRO A 168 -31.11 -2.86 -25.26
N GLN A 169 -32.42 -3.10 -25.31
CA GLN A 169 -33.26 -3.09 -24.12
C GLN A 169 -32.99 -4.39 -23.36
N THR A 170 -32.24 -4.32 -22.27
CA THR A 170 -32.20 -5.39 -21.29
C THR A 170 -32.35 -4.77 -19.92
N THR A 171 -33.54 -4.96 -19.35
CA THR A 171 -33.85 -4.66 -17.97
C THR A 171 -32.96 -5.53 -17.07
N LEU A 172 -31.89 -4.95 -16.54
CA LEU A 172 -31.10 -5.59 -15.49
C LEU A 172 -31.91 -5.53 -14.20
N ARG A 173 -32.46 -6.68 -13.77
CA ARG A 173 -32.79 -6.86 -12.35
C ARG A 173 -31.48 -6.74 -11.56
N PRO A 174 -31.48 -6.17 -10.35
CA PRO A 174 -30.30 -6.19 -9.49
C PRO A 174 -29.96 -7.65 -9.22
N THR A 175 -28.89 -8.15 -9.83
CA THR A 175 -28.22 -9.34 -9.33
C THR A 175 -27.63 -8.94 -8.00
N GLU A 176 -28.28 -9.41 -6.94
CA GLU A 176 -27.73 -9.46 -5.61
C GLU A 176 -26.31 -10.01 -5.72
N ILE A 177 -25.32 -9.18 -5.42
CA ILE A 177 -23.92 -9.59 -5.40
C ILE A 177 -23.80 -10.54 -4.22
N GLU A 178 -23.97 -11.84 -4.47
CA GLU A 178 -23.59 -12.85 -3.51
C GLU A 178 -22.12 -12.60 -3.17
N ALA A 179 -21.86 -12.34 -1.89
CA ALA A 179 -20.53 -12.22 -1.33
C ALA A 179 -19.70 -13.45 -1.78
N PRO A 180 -18.40 -13.29 -2.08
CA PRO A 180 -17.57 -14.42 -2.49
C PRO A 180 -17.75 -15.55 -1.49
N ALA A 181 -18.06 -16.73 -2.03
CA ALA A 181 -18.37 -17.92 -1.26
C ALA A 181 -17.38 -18.09 -0.11
N LYS A 182 -17.90 -18.26 1.11
CA LYS A 182 -17.14 -18.63 2.30
C LYS A 182 -16.58 -20.04 2.12
N THR A 183 -15.50 -20.19 1.34
CA THR A 183 -14.63 -21.37 1.44
C THR A 183 -14.03 -21.35 2.86
N PRO A 184 -14.07 -22.46 3.60
CA PRO A 184 -14.12 -22.42 5.06
C PRO A 184 -12.79 -21.97 5.64
N SER A 185 -12.81 -21.00 6.55
CA SER A 185 -11.61 -20.52 7.28
C SER A 185 -10.82 -21.66 7.92
N LYS A 186 -11.51 -22.77 8.27
CA LYS A 186 -10.92 -23.99 8.83
C LYS A 186 -9.73 -24.54 8.03
N SER A 187 -9.75 -24.51 6.69
CA SER A 187 -8.63 -25.06 5.89
C SER A 187 -7.36 -24.20 5.96
N LEU A 188 -7.51 -22.88 6.09
CA LEU A 188 -6.39 -21.95 6.24
C LEU A 188 -5.84 -21.99 7.67
N ASP A 189 -6.72 -22.07 8.67
CA ASP A 189 -6.33 -22.18 10.08
C ASP A 189 -5.56 -23.50 10.33
N GLU A 190 -5.98 -24.60 9.72
CA GLU A 190 -5.24 -25.88 9.72
C GLU A 190 -3.86 -25.72 9.07
N SER A 191 -3.80 -25.11 7.88
CA SER A 191 -2.53 -24.86 7.18
C SER A 191 -1.57 -24.00 8.00
N LEU A 192 -2.09 -23.00 8.70
CA LEU A 192 -1.31 -22.13 9.59
C LEU A 192 -0.78 -22.90 10.80
N SER A 193 -1.59 -23.79 11.37
CA SER A 193 -1.15 -24.66 12.47
C SER A 193 -0.03 -25.62 12.05
N VAL A 194 -0.07 -26.13 10.81
CA VAL A 194 0.99 -26.95 10.23
C VAL A 194 2.26 -26.13 10.01
N ALA A 195 2.13 -24.93 9.42
CA ALA A 195 3.25 -24.03 9.23
C ALA A 195 3.93 -23.66 10.57
N ARG A 196 3.15 -23.47 11.64
CA ARG A 196 3.68 -23.20 12.98
C ARG A 196 4.49 -24.38 13.50
N LYS A 197 3.94 -25.60 13.46
CA LYS A 197 4.67 -26.81 13.88
C LYS A 197 5.97 -27.01 13.11
N LEU A 198 5.97 -26.75 11.80
CA LEU A 198 7.18 -26.84 10.98
C LEU A 198 8.22 -25.77 11.37
N ALA A 199 7.79 -24.54 11.62
CA ALA A 199 8.68 -23.48 12.11
C ALA A 199 9.28 -23.82 13.47
N ASP A 200 8.46 -24.33 14.40
CA ASP A 200 8.89 -24.76 15.74
C ASP A 200 9.91 -25.92 15.68
N ASN A 201 9.79 -26.79 14.67
CA ASN A 201 10.74 -27.88 14.38
C ASN A 201 12.00 -27.41 13.64
N GLY A 202 12.11 -26.12 13.29
CA GLY A 202 13.22 -25.56 12.51
C GLY A 202 13.14 -25.78 11.00
N GLU A 203 12.06 -26.39 10.50
CA GLU A 203 11.79 -26.60 9.07
C GLU A 203 11.28 -25.30 8.39
N THR A 204 12.08 -24.24 8.51
CA THR A 204 11.75 -22.86 8.11
C THR A 204 11.37 -22.72 6.64
N ILE A 205 12.02 -23.46 5.74
CA ILE A 205 11.73 -23.42 4.29
C ILE A 205 10.34 -24.01 3.99
N ALA A 206 10.03 -25.15 4.60
CA ALA A 206 8.73 -25.80 4.43
C ALA A 206 7.61 -24.92 5.03
N ALA A 207 7.85 -24.36 6.22
CA ALA A 207 6.94 -23.41 6.86
C ALA A 207 6.68 -22.18 5.97
N ALA A 208 7.73 -21.55 5.44
CA ALA A 208 7.62 -20.39 4.56
C ALA A 208 6.81 -20.70 3.29
N THR A 209 6.98 -21.89 2.71
CA THR A 209 6.22 -22.33 1.53
C THR A 209 4.71 -22.42 1.81
N ILE A 210 4.33 -22.94 2.97
CA ILE A 210 2.92 -23.00 3.39
C ILE A 210 2.37 -21.59 3.64
N LEU A 211 3.14 -20.73 4.32
CA LEU A 211 2.75 -19.35 4.60
C LEU A 211 2.56 -18.54 3.32
N ASP A 212 3.42 -18.73 2.31
CA ASP A 212 3.26 -18.11 0.99
C ASP A 212 1.97 -18.56 0.30
N ASN A 213 1.58 -19.83 0.44
CA ASN A 213 0.31 -20.31 -0.10
C ASN A 213 -0.88 -19.67 0.64
N ILE A 214 -0.81 -19.56 1.98
CA ILE A 214 -1.83 -18.86 2.78
C ILE A 214 -1.99 -17.41 2.32
N ILE A 215 -0.88 -16.70 2.08
CA ILE A 215 -0.90 -15.30 1.61
C ILE A 215 -1.46 -15.19 0.18
N ARG A 216 -1.18 -16.17 -0.69
CA ARG A 216 -1.76 -16.21 -2.05
C ARG A 216 -3.27 -16.37 -2.03
N GLN A 217 -3.80 -17.16 -1.09
CA GLN A 217 -5.23 -17.39 -0.92
C GLN A 217 -5.92 -16.24 -0.18
N ASN A 218 -5.28 -15.71 0.85
CA ASN A 218 -5.74 -14.57 1.63
C ASN A 218 -4.60 -13.53 1.82
N PRO A 219 -4.52 -12.53 0.94
CA PRO A 219 -3.50 -11.48 1.04
C PRO A 219 -3.61 -10.58 2.28
N LEU A 220 -4.72 -10.68 3.06
CA LEU A 220 -4.96 -9.90 4.27
C LEU A 220 -4.67 -10.68 5.56
N HIS A 221 -4.04 -11.85 5.46
CA HIS A 221 -3.76 -12.71 6.60
C HIS A 221 -2.53 -12.21 7.39
N ALA A 222 -2.76 -11.34 8.39
CA ALA A 222 -1.70 -10.69 9.16
C ALA A 222 -0.77 -11.68 9.89
N GLN A 223 -1.32 -12.73 10.50
CA GLN A 223 -0.54 -13.73 11.23
C GLN A 223 0.46 -14.49 10.34
N ALA A 224 0.12 -14.74 9.07
CA ALA A 224 1.00 -15.43 8.14
C ALA A 224 2.21 -14.55 7.77
N TYR A 225 2.00 -13.25 7.55
CA TYR A 225 3.10 -12.30 7.40
C TYR A 225 3.95 -12.18 8.66
N PHE A 226 3.33 -12.22 9.84
CA PHE A 226 4.06 -12.16 11.11
C PHE A 226 4.99 -13.37 11.26
N MET A 227 4.50 -14.59 10.98
CA MET A 227 5.32 -15.80 11.03
C MET A 227 6.46 -15.78 10.00
N LEU A 228 6.20 -15.32 8.76
CA LEU A 228 7.28 -15.13 7.78
C LEU A 228 8.32 -14.13 8.28
N ALA A 229 7.89 -13.05 8.95
CA ALA A 229 8.83 -12.10 9.51
C ALA A 229 9.73 -12.70 10.58
N MET A 230 9.20 -13.58 11.44
CA MET A 230 9.98 -14.27 12.47
C MET A 230 10.97 -15.25 11.83
N ILE A 231 10.52 -16.07 10.88
CA ILE A 231 11.39 -16.98 10.12
C ILE A 231 12.55 -16.21 9.45
N HIS A 232 12.26 -15.07 8.82
CA HIS A 232 13.31 -14.24 8.21
C HIS A 232 14.20 -13.54 9.23
N ASN A 233 13.67 -13.15 10.39
CA ASN A 233 14.45 -12.56 11.47
C ASN A 233 15.46 -13.58 12.02
N ASP A 234 15.01 -14.80 12.29
CA ASP A 234 15.85 -15.87 12.84
C ASP A 234 16.92 -16.31 11.83
N ALA A 235 16.60 -16.24 10.53
CA ALA A 235 17.56 -16.43 9.46
C ALA A 235 18.53 -15.23 9.25
N GLY A 236 18.42 -14.15 10.03
CA GLY A 236 19.26 -12.94 9.91
C GLY A 236 18.90 -12.04 8.73
N ASN A 237 17.83 -12.34 7.99
CA ASN A 237 17.36 -11.57 6.84
C ASN A 237 16.54 -10.35 7.30
N LEU A 238 17.20 -9.38 7.95
CA LEU A 238 16.58 -8.23 8.60
C LEU A 238 15.73 -7.38 7.64
N ASP A 239 16.14 -7.22 6.38
CA ASP A 239 15.38 -6.46 5.39
C ASP A 239 14.02 -7.09 5.09
N GLN A 240 14.00 -8.40 4.83
CA GLN A 240 12.77 -9.16 4.58
C GLN A 240 11.89 -9.22 5.82
N SER A 241 12.47 -9.42 7.00
CA SER A 241 11.74 -9.37 8.25
C SER A 241 11.07 -8.00 8.44
N SER A 242 11.80 -6.91 8.24
CA SER A 242 11.25 -5.55 8.33
C SER A 242 10.16 -5.29 7.29
N HIS A 243 10.27 -5.89 6.09
CA HIS A 243 9.25 -5.78 5.04
C HIS A 243 7.94 -6.43 5.50
N TYR A 244 8.01 -7.66 5.99
CA TYR A 244 6.82 -8.39 6.43
C TYR A 244 6.19 -7.79 7.68
N LEU A 245 6.98 -7.33 8.67
CA LEU A 245 6.45 -6.64 9.86
C LEU A 245 5.72 -5.34 9.49
N LYS A 246 6.24 -4.59 8.51
CA LYS A 246 5.52 -3.41 7.99
C LYS A 246 4.19 -3.80 7.35
N ARG A 247 4.08 -4.98 6.71
CA ARG A 247 2.79 -5.48 6.22
C ARG A 247 1.85 -5.83 7.36
N VAL A 248 2.34 -6.45 8.44
CA VAL A 248 1.53 -6.72 9.64
C VAL A 248 1.00 -5.41 10.23
N ILE A 249 1.87 -4.43 10.50
CA ILE A 249 1.47 -3.10 11.03
C ILE A 249 0.49 -2.39 10.09
N TYR A 250 0.66 -2.57 8.78
CA TYR A 250 -0.23 -1.98 7.80
C TYR A 250 -1.65 -2.60 7.81
N LEU A 251 -1.75 -3.89 8.13
CA LEU A 251 -3.01 -4.61 8.28
C LEU A 251 -3.62 -4.38 9.67
N GLU A 252 -2.79 -4.36 10.71
CA GLU A 252 -3.14 -4.24 12.12
C GLU A 252 -2.31 -3.12 12.79
N PRO A 253 -2.71 -1.84 12.63
CA PRO A 253 -1.93 -0.71 13.15
C PRO A 253 -1.87 -0.61 14.69
N GLU A 254 -2.72 -1.36 15.38
CA GLU A 254 -2.82 -1.38 16.85
C GLU A 254 -2.22 -2.65 17.46
N ASN A 255 -1.40 -3.39 16.69
CA ASN A 255 -0.70 -4.58 17.14
C ASN A 255 0.65 -4.19 17.79
N PRO A 256 0.74 -4.16 19.14
CA PRO A 256 1.96 -3.74 19.82
C PRO A 256 3.11 -4.73 19.63
N LEU A 257 2.82 -6.02 19.44
CA LEU A 257 3.83 -7.05 19.24
C LEU A 257 4.57 -6.85 17.90
N ALA A 258 3.84 -6.53 16.83
CA ALA A 258 4.43 -6.23 15.52
C ALA A 258 5.36 -5.00 15.57
N HIS A 259 4.98 -3.96 16.32
CA HIS A 259 5.84 -2.79 16.56
C HIS A 259 7.08 -3.14 17.37
N LEU A 260 6.96 -4.00 18.40
CA LEU A 260 8.09 -4.45 19.22
C LEU A 260 9.13 -5.19 18.36
N HIS A 261 8.70 -6.19 17.58
CA HIS A 261 9.62 -6.93 16.72
C HIS A 261 10.22 -6.06 15.61
N LEU A 262 9.48 -5.09 15.07
CA LEU A 262 10.06 -4.17 14.08
C LEU A 262 11.16 -3.31 14.72
N ALA A 263 10.97 -2.89 15.97
CA ALA A 263 11.99 -2.19 16.74
C ALA A 263 13.24 -3.08 16.98
N ASP A 264 13.04 -4.36 17.29
CA ASP A 264 14.13 -5.33 17.47
C ASP A 264 14.91 -5.59 16.17
N VAL A 265 14.21 -5.70 15.04
CA VAL A 265 14.84 -5.80 13.71
C VAL A 265 15.66 -4.54 13.40
N PHE A 266 15.15 -3.34 13.71
CA PHE A 266 15.91 -2.11 13.54
C PHE A 266 17.10 -2.00 14.49
N LYS A 267 16.96 -2.52 15.71
CA LYS A 267 18.07 -2.65 16.66
C LYS A 267 19.17 -3.53 16.09
N ALA A 268 18.84 -4.74 15.61
CA ALA A 268 19.78 -5.65 14.97
C ALA A 268 20.43 -5.02 13.71
N ALA A 269 19.67 -4.21 12.96
CA ALA A 269 20.17 -3.49 11.79
C ALA A 269 20.95 -2.20 12.12
N SER A 270 21.27 -1.94 13.40
CA SER A 270 21.94 -0.72 13.87
C SER A 270 21.21 0.60 13.56
N ARG A 271 19.91 0.54 13.27
CA ARG A 271 19.05 1.69 12.97
C ARG A 271 18.39 2.23 14.23
N LYS A 272 19.22 2.81 15.12
CA LYS A 272 18.81 3.24 16.47
C LYS A 272 17.62 4.20 16.49
N ALA A 273 17.61 5.21 15.62
CA ALA A 273 16.51 6.19 15.57
C ALA A 273 15.15 5.55 15.21
N ASP A 274 15.15 4.61 14.27
CA ASP A 274 13.94 3.89 13.87
C ASP A 274 13.48 2.94 14.98
N ALA A 275 14.41 2.24 15.63
CA ALA A 275 14.10 1.38 16.78
C ALA A 275 13.45 2.16 17.93
N VAL A 276 14.01 3.31 18.31
CA VAL A 276 13.44 4.19 19.36
C VAL A 276 12.01 4.61 19.01
N LYS A 277 11.77 4.99 17.75
CA LYS A 277 10.44 5.37 17.28
C LYS A 277 9.44 4.23 17.46
N GLU A 278 9.80 3.02 17.06
CA GLU A 278 8.87 1.88 17.15
C GLU A 278 8.66 1.41 18.61
N TYR A 279 9.68 1.39 19.47
CA TYR A 279 9.48 1.15 20.91
C TYR A 279 8.57 2.20 21.56
N THR A 280 8.68 3.46 21.15
CA THR A 280 7.79 4.53 21.63
C THR A 280 6.36 4.31 21.17
N ASN A 281 6.16 3.83 19.93
CA ASN A 281 4.83 3.46 19.44
C ASN A 281 4.21 2.35 20.31
N VAL A 282 4.97 1.30 20.64
CA VAL A 282 4.53 0.21 21.54
C VAL A 282 4.00 0.77 22.87
N ILE A 283 4.79 1.62 23.52
CA ILE A 283 4.41 2.24 24.79
C ILE A 283 3.12 3.05 24.62
N SER A 284 3.05 3.88 23.58
CA SER A 284 1.87 4.71 23.32
C SER A 284 0.59 3.92 23.01
N LEU A 285 0.72 2.73 22.40
CA LEU A 285 -0.40 1.85 22.09
C LEU A 285 -0.91 1.16 23.36
N LEU A 286 0.00 0.68 24.21
CA LEU A 286 -0.33 -0.05 25.42
C LEU A 286 -0.80 0.87 26.56
N GLU A 287 -0.24 2.08 26.71
CA GLU A 287 -0.69 3.04 27.72
C GLU A 287 -2.12 3.55 27.49
N LYS A 288 -2.62 3.48 26.25
CA LYS A 288 -4.02 3.80 25.92
C LYS A 288 -4.98 2.67 26.24
N ARG A 289 -4.50 1.43 26.46
CA ARG A 289 -5.36 0.27 26.73
C ARG A 289 -5.71 0.20 28.21
N LYS A 290 -6.96 -0.18 28.48
CA LYS A 290 -7.46 -0.39 29.84
C LYS A 290 -7.06 -1.75 30.42
N ASN A 291 -6.82 -2.74 29.56
CA ASN A 291 -6.45 -4.10 29.94
C ASN A 291 -5.11 -4.46 29.29
N LEU A 292 -4.10 -4.77 30.13
CA LEU A 292 -2.77 -5.20 29.71
C LEU A 292 -2.55 -6.71 29.83
N GLU A 293 -3.54 -7.44 30.34
CA GLU A 293 -3.52 -8.91 30.45
C GLU A 293 -3.94 -9.58 29.14
N GLU A 294 -4.41 -8.81 28.15
CA GLU A 294 -4.68 -9.31 26.81
C GLU A 294 -3.41 -9.93 26.18
N GLU A 295 -3.55 -11.13 25.64
CA GLU A 295 -2.50 -11.83 24.94
C GLU A 295 -2.42 -11.39 23.47
N PHE A 296 -1.22 -11.00 23.05
CA PHE A 296 -0.93 -10.51 21.70
C PHE A 296 -0.18 -11.55 20.88
N GLY A 297 -0.66 -12.79 20.83
CA GLY A 297 -0.01 -13.89 20.12
C GLY A 297 1.22 -14.45 20.85
N ASP A 298 1.49 -15.73 20.64
CA ASP A 298 2.62 -16.49 21.20
C ASP A 298 2.78 -16.37 22.74
N GLY A 299 1.68 -16.10 23.45
CA GLY A 299 1.63 -16.00 24.92
C GLY A 299 2.16 -14.68 25.51
N PHE A 300 2.44 -13.67 24.68
CA PHE A 300 2.92 -12.38 25.18
C PHE A 300 1.76 -11.52 25.67
N THR A 301 1.79 -11.16 26.95
CA THR A 301 0.85 -10.17 27.50
C THR A 301 1.28 -8.75 27.15
N GLY A 302 0.31 -7.83 27.09
CA GLY A 302 0.59 -6.40 26.95
C GLY A 302 1.58 -5.89 28.01
N GLN A 303 1.51 -6.39 29.24
CA GLN A 303 2.44 -6.02 30.31
C GLN A 303 3.89 -6.46 30.01
N ALA A 304 4.10 -7.67 29.49
CA ALA A 304 5.42 -8.17 29.10
C ALA A 304 6.00 -7.37 27.95
N ILE A 305 5.19 -7.07 26.93
CA ILE A 305 5.58 -6.25 25.76
C ILE A 305 5.97 -4.84 26.20
N LEU A 306 5.18 -4.22 27.10
CA LEU A 306 5.47 -2.89 27.62
C LEU A 306 6.78 -2.86 28.42
N ALA A 307 7.01 -3.88 29.27
CA ALA A 307 8.23 -4.00 30.04
C ALA A 307 9.47 -4.15 29.13
N ALA A 308 9.38 -4.99 28.09
CA ALA A 308 10.44 -5.17 27.10
C ALA A 308 10.78 -3.87 26.36
N ALA A 309 9.76 -3.15 25.86
CA ALA A 309 9.98 -1.88 25.16
C ALA A 309 10.66 -0.82 26.06
N ARG A 310 10.23 -0.70 27.32
CA ARG A 310 10.83 0.23 28.30
C ARG A 310 12.28 -0.16 28.63
N ALA A 311 12.56 -1.45 28.80
CA ALA A 311 13.90 -1.94 29.05
C ALA A 311 14.85 -1.59 27.87
N HIS A 312 14.42 -1.83 26.63
CA HIS A 312 15.22 -1.49 25.46
C HIS A 312 15.48 0.02 25.32
N LEU A 313 14.47 0.87 25.55
CA LEU A 313 14.68 2.32 25.53
C LEU A 313 15.67 2.78 26.62
N LYS A 314 15.61 2.18 27.81
CA LYS A 314 16.58 2.49 28.88
C LYS A 314 18.01 2.12 28.48
N MET A 315 18.20 0.96 27.84
CA MET A 315 19.50 0.54 27.32
C MET A 315 20.04 1.49 26.25
N ILE A 316 19.19 1.86 25.29
CA ILE A 316 19.52 2.82 24.22
C ILE A 316 19.94 4.18 24.80
N ALA A 317 19.25 4.64 25.84
CA ALA A 317 19.55 5.90 26.52
C ALA A 317 20.84 5.84 27.34
N ALA A 318 21.15 4.69 27.95
CA ALA A 318 22.37 4.48 28.73
C ALA A 318 23.64 4.45 27.88
N ASN A 319 23.55 4.03 26.61
CA ASN A 319 24.69 3.99 25.69
C ASN A 319 24.41 4.85 24.44
N PRO A 320 24.62 6.17 24.46
CA PRO A 320 24.31 7.04 23.33
C PRO A 320 25.13 6.72 22.07
N THR A 321 26.37 6.27 22.26
CA THR A 321 27.41 6.10 21.23
C THR A 321 27.46 4.72 20.56
N GLY A 322 26.73 3.72 21.06
CA GLY A 322 26.69 2.37 20.49
C GLY A 322 25.52 1.52 21.02
N TRP A 323 25.44 0.26 20.58
CA TRP A 323 24.65 -0.78 21.25
C TRP A 323 25.49 -1.39 22.37
#